data_AF-A0A534Q476-F1
#
_entry.id   AF-A0A534Q476-F1
#
_cell.length_a   1.000
_cell.length_b   1.000
_cell.length_c   1.000
_cell.angle_alpha   90.00
_cell.angle_beta   90.00
_cell.angle_gamma   90.00
#
_symmetry.space_group_name_H-M   'P 1'
#
loop_
_entity.id
_entity.type
_entity.pdbx_description
1 polymer ?
#
loop_
_entity_poly.entity_id
_entity_poly.type
_entity_poly.pdbx_seq_one_letter_code
_entity_poly.pdbx_strand_id
1 'polypeptide(L)'
;MLSALLLAARFFVMGDGTLALVNAHNDERAAVHYRRKDGTYDRDELARLRHVVRSQGDTRETDVSLRLVEVLSWLQHTAGGKPLVVLSGYRSPDYNQGLKAQGKAVAGGSLHTEGLATDLAFPRTELPRLWHRVRDLDCCGAGYYAKEGFLHVDVGRPRFWEATTSRVDENLSAGNARMFARTEFDRYAAGEGMAVTLHAITVPPVLIRREAKVAGEALRVEAELPEKDGCYEVGGSGAHLRVAGARPIRRAAVVLSTCEPRSERTPETVETNPIEVYGTDTALEGRERTPSRAARTR
;
A
#
# COMPACT_ATOMS: atom_id res chain seq x y z
N MET A 1 23.95 -5.73 -13.07
CA MET A 1 23.36 -6.76 -12.18
C MET A 1 22.58 -6.15 -11.02
N LEU A 2 23.12 -5.16 -10.28
CA LEU A 2 22.41 -4.56 -9.13
C LEU A 2 21.04 -3.93 -9.49
N SER A 3 20.94 -3.20 -10.61
CA SER A 3 19.65 -2.63 -11.06
C SER A 3 18.60 -3.68 -11.42
N ALA A 4 19.00 -4.84 -11.97
CA ALA A 4 18.07 -5.93 -12.29
C ALA A 4 17.57 -6.64 -11.01
N LEU A 5 18.44 -6.83 -10.02
CA LEU A 5 18.05 -7.34 -8.69
C LEU A 5 17.15 -6.36 -7.93
N LEU A 6 17.39 -5.05 -8.05
CA LEU A 6 16.56 -4.01 -7.43
C LEU A 6 15.20 -3.87 -8.11
N LEU A 7 15.12 -4.05 -9.44
CA LEU A 7 13.83 -4.06 -10.16
C LEU A 7 13.05 -5.36 -9.93
N ALA A 8 13.72 -6.48 -9.68
CA ALA A 8 13.08 -7.72 -9.24
C ALA A 8 12.45 -7.60 -7.84
N ALA A 9 12.93 -6.67 -7.00
CA ALA A 9 12.32 -6.32 -5.73
C ALA A 9 11.45 -5.06 -5.91
N ARG A 10 10.17 -5.18 -6.28
CA ARG A 10 9.35 -3.98 -6.58
C ARG A 10 8.98 -3.13 -5.36
N PHE A 11 9.07 -3.67 -4.14
CA PHE A 11 8.66 -3.04 -2.88
C PHE A 11 9.82 -2.87 -1.89
N PHE A 12 9.66 -1.98 -0.90
CA PHE A 12 10.63 -1.84 0.20
C PHE A 12 10.49 -2.96 1.24
N VAL A 13 9.26 -3.39 1.49
CA VAL A 13 8.95 -4.54 2.34
C VAL A 13 8.44 -5.65 1.44
N MET A 14 9.12 -6.79 1.50
CA MET A 14 8.80 -7.96 0.70
C MET A 14 8.92 -9.22 1.53
N GLY A 15 8.07 -10.18 1.23
CA GLY A 15 8.20 -11.53 1.74
C GLY A 15 9.04 -12.41 0.82
N ASP A 16 9.03 -13.71 1.08
CA ASP A 16 9.81 -14.70 0.33
C ASP A 16 9.14 -15.15 -0.98
N GLY A 17 8.01 -14.54 -1.35
CA GLY A 17 7.21 -14.91 -2.53
C GLY A 17 6.19 -16.03 -2.26
N THR A 18 6.07 -16.47 -1.00
CA THR A 18 5.07 -17.45 -0.57
C THR A 18 4.11 -16.87 0.47
N LEU A 19 2.87 -17.32 0.46
CA LEU A 19 1.87 -16.92 1.46
C LEU A 19 0.89 -18.06 1.71
N ALA A 20 0.59 -18.34 2.97
CA ALA A 20 -0.42 -19.28 3.38
C ALA A 20 -1.50 -18.57 4.21
N LEU A 21 -2.73 -18.59 3.74
CA LEU A 21 -3.89 -18.01 4.40
C LEU A 21 -4.91 -19.09 4.76
N VAL A 22 -5.60 -18.89 5.88
CA VAL A 22 -6.76 -19.66 6.32
C VAL A 22 -7.86 -18.68 6.66
N ASN A 23 -9.02 -18.77 6.02
CA ASN A 23 -10.17 -17.97 6.39
C ASN A 23 -10.85 -18.57 7.63
N ALA A 24 -10.96 -17.77 8.69
CA ALA A 24 -11.44 -18.24 9.99
C ALA A 24 -12.92 -18.63 10.03
N HIS A 25 -13.70 -18.25 9.00
CA HIS A 25 -15.17 -18.38 9.01
C HIS A 25 -15.67 -19.56 8.19
N ASN A 26 -14.89 -20.02 7.22
CA ASN A 26 -15.27 -21.11 6.31
C ASN A 26 -14.16 -22.15 6.10
N ASP A 27 -13.04 -22.03 6.83
CA ASP A 27 -11.88 -22.92 6.78
C ASP A 27 -11.19 -23.04 5.41
N GLU A 28 -11.53 -22.18 4.45
CA GLU A 28 -10.88 -22.17 3.14
C GLU A 28 -9.42 -21.74 3.26
N ARG A 29 -8.57 -22.32 2.40
CA ARG A 29 -7.12 -22.19 2.48
C ARG A 29 -6.52 -21.87 1.14
N ALA A 30 -5.49 -21.03 1.16
CA ALA A 30 -4.60 -20.83 0.03
C ALA A 30 -3.16 -20.85 0.53
N ALA A 31 -2.37 -21.83 0.10
CA ALA A 31 -0.92 -21.82 0.20
C ALA A 31 -0.36 -21.59 -1.21
N VAL A 32 0.27 -20.44 -1.45
CA VAL A 32 0.59 -19.94 -2.78
C VAL A 32 2.06 -19.60 -2.95
N HIS A 33 2.53 -19.67 -4.20
CA HIS A 33 3.77 -19.06 -4.66
C HIS A 33 3.44 -17.86 -5.55
N TYR A 34 3.01 -16.76 -4.93
CA TYR A 34 2.44 -15.60 -5.64
C TYR A 34 3.47 -14.79 -6.44
N ARG A 35 4.77 -14.95 -6.16
CA ARG A 35 5.86 -14.26 -6.87
C ARG A 35 6.90 -15.27 -7.36
N ARG A 36 7.22 -15.18 -8.65
CA ARG A 36 8.21 -16.02 -9.33
C ARG A 36 9.63 -15.53 -9.04
N LYS A 37 10.62 -16.38 -9.31
CA LYS A 37 12.05 -16.07 -9.10
C LYS A 37 12.54 -14.88 -9.93
N ASP A 38 11.89 -14.60 -11.06
CA ASP A 38 12.18 -13.44 -11.91
C ASP A 38 11.52 -12.13 -11.42
N GLY A 39 10.78 -12.18 -10.30
CA GLY A 39 10.09 -11.03 -9.71
C GLY A 39 8.67 -10.81 -10.26
N THR A 40 8.23 -11.57 -11.27
CA THR A 40 6.87 -11.46 -11.80
C THR A 40 5.83 -12.08 -10.86
N TYR A 41 4.65 -11.49 -10.81
CA TYR A 41 3.55 -11.99 -10.00
C TYR A 41 2.70 -13.01 -10.76
N ASP A 42 2.26 -14.07 -10.07
CA ASP A 42 1.40 -15.10 -10.63
C ASP A 42 -0.07 -14.75 -10.42
N ARG A 43 -0.80 -14.51 -11.52
CA ARG A 43 -2.19 -14.05 -11.47
C ARG A 43 -3.15 -15.12 -10.92
N ASP A 44 -2.89 -16.39 -11.19
CA ASP A 44 -3.76 -17.47 -10.73
C ASP A 44 -3.60 -17.69 -9.22
N GLU A 45 -2.35 -17.59 -8.75
CA GLU A 45 -2.03 -17.63 -7.32
C GLU A 45 -2.62 -16.42 -6.56
N LEU A 46 -2.57 -15.23 -7.15
CA LEU A 46 -3.21 -14.04 -6.59
C LEU A 46 -4.74 -14.15 -6.58
N ALA A 47 -5.35 -14.76 -7.61
CA ALA A 47 -6.79 -15.01 -7.64
C ALA A 47 -7.23 -15.95 -6.51
N ARG A 48 -6.40 -16.96 -6.17
CA ARG A 48 -6.65 -17.83 -5.01
C ARG A 48 -6.58 -17.06 -3.68
N LEU A 49 -5.63 -16.14 -3.52
CA LEU A 49 -5.58 -15.27 -2.35
C LEU A 49 -6.83 -14.38 -2.26
N ARG A 50 -7.20 -13.73 -3.38
CA ARG A 50 -8.41 -12.91 -3.50
C ARG A 50 -9.64 -13.67 -3.05
N HIS A 51 -9.78 -14.91 -3.49
CA HIS A 51 -10.88 -15.76 -3.09
C HIS A 51 -10.91 -15.92 -1.57
N VAL A 52 -9.83 -16.38 -0.94
CA VAL A 52 -9.78 -16.63 0.52
C VAL A 52 -10.10 -15.39 1.35
N VAL A 53 -9.70 -14.20 0.89
CA VAL A 53 -9.92 -12.94 1.62
C VAL A 53 -11.19 -12.18 1.19
N ARG A 54 -12.07 -12.80 0.41
CA ARG A 54 -13.30 -12.17 -0.10
C ARG A 54 -14.26 -11.77 1.02
N SER A 55 -15.23 -10.93 0.66
CA SER A 55 -16.25 -10.43 1.58
C SER A 55 -17.09 -11.58 2.14
N GLN A 56 -17.18 -11.68 3.47
CA GLN A 56 -17.82 -12.83 4.13
C GLN A 56 -19.33 -12.87 3.95
N GLY A 57 -20.00 -11.72 3.99
CA GLY A 57 -21.46 -11.66 3.98
C GLY A 57 -22.10 -11.91 2.62
N ASP A 58 -21.37 -11.70 1.53
CA ASP A 58 -21.91 -11.74 0.16
C ASP A 58 -20.95 -12.32 -0.88
N THR A 59 -19.80 -12.86 -0.44
CA THR A 59 -18.78 -13.51 -1.27
C THR A 59 -18.19 -12.66 -2.39
N ARG A 60 -18.49 -11.35 -2.44
CA ARG A 60 -17.93 -10.46 -3.45
C ARG A 60 -16.42 -10.37 -3.29
N GLU A 61 -15.74 -10.34 -4.43
CA GLU A 61 -14.30 -10.26 -4.54
C GLU A 61 -13.86 -8.89 -5.06
N THR A 62 -12.65 -8.50 -4.70
CA THR A 62 -11.92 -7.39 -5.33
C THR A 62 -10.44 -7.75 -5.37
N ASP A 63 -9.67 -7.12 -6.25
CA ASP A 63 -8.23 -7.38 -6.29
C ASP A 63 -7.55 -6.96 -4.99
N VAL A 64 -6.64 -7.82 -4.52
CA VAL A 64 -5.86 -7.58 -3.31
C VAL A 64 -4.57 -6.88 -3.71
N SER A 65 -4.26 -5.75 -3.07
CA SER A 65 -3.04 -4.99 -3.35
C SER A 65 -1.79 -5.88 -3.27
N LEU A 66 -0.94 -5.85 -4.30
CA LEU A 66 0.35 -6.59 -4.29
C LEU A 66 1.21 -6.22 -3.09
N ARG A 67 1.26 -4.93 -2.74
CA ARG A 67 1.94 -4.45 -1.52
C ARG A 67 1.41 -5.13 -0.25
N LEU A 68 0.10 -5.38 -0.15
CA LEU A 68 -0.50 -6.05 1.01
C LEU A 68 -0.06 -7.51 1.05
N VAL A 69 -0.09 -8.20 -0.10
CA VAL A 69 0.38 -9.60 -0.21
C VAL A 69 1.84 -9.73 0.24
N GLU A 70 2.71 -8.82 -0.18
CA GLU A 70 4.12 -8.78 0.22
C GLU A 70 4.30 -8.52 1.72
N VAL A 71 3.55 -7.58 2.30
CA VAL A 71 3.56 -7.32 3.76
C VAL A 71 3.04 -8.53 4.54
N LEU A 72 2.00 -9.22 4.06
CA LEU A 72 1.47 -10.42 4.68
C LEU A 72 2.46 -11.59 4.63
N SER A 73 3.14 -11.76 3.50
CA SER A 73 4.19 -12.77 3.34
C SER A 73 5.37 -12.50 4.28
N TRP A 74 5.80 -11.25 4.41
CA TRP A 74 6.80 -10.84 5.40
C TRP A 74 6.33 -11.09 6.85
N LEU A 75 5.07 -10.78 7.15
CA LEU A 75 4.48 -10.96 8.48
C LEU A 75 4.36 -12.44 8.85
N GLN A 76 3.96 -13.30 7.90
CA GLN A 76 3.94 -14.75 8.07
C GLN A 76 5.31 -15.26 8.53
N HIS A 77 6.38 -14.87 7.84
CA HIS A 77 7.75 -15.27 8.20
C HIS A 77 8.13 -14.75 9.60
N THR A 78 7.82 -13.48 9.89
CA THR A 78 8.08 -12.84 11.19
C THR A 78 7.31 -13.51 12.35
N ALA A 79 6.13 -14.06 12.07
CA ALA A 79 5.30 -14.81 13.01
C ALA A 79 5.66 -16.31 13.11
N GLY A 80 6.79 -16.74 12.54
CA GLY A 80 7.28 -18.11 12.64
C GLY A 80 6.79 -19.05 11.53
N GLY A 81 6.32 -18.51 10.40
CA GLY A 81 6.10 -19.26 9.15
C GLY A 81 4.81 -20.08 9.10
N LYS A 82 3.91 -19.94 10.08
CA LYS A 82 2.60 -20.63 10.08
C LYS A 82 1.61 -19.88 9.20
N PRO A 83 0.61 -20.55 8.60
CA PRO A 83 -0.45 -19.88 7.86
C PRO A 83 -1.13 -18.79 8.69
N LEU A 84 -1.34 -17.64 8.06
CA LEU A 84 -2.05 -16.52 8.69
C LEU A 84 -3.55 -16.81 8.70
N VAL A 85 -4.18 -16.62 9.86
CA VAL A 85 -5.62 -16.81 10.03
C VAL A 85 -6.33 -15.48 9.79
N VAL A 86 -7.05 -15.38 8.69
CA VAL A 86 -7.77 -14.17 8.24
C VAL A 86 -9.14 -14.13 8.92
N LEU A 87 -9.33 -13.12 9.78
CA LEU A 87 -10.61 -12.81 10.40
C LEU A 87 -11.47 -11.90 9.52
N SER A 88 -10.83 -11.01 8.75
CA SER A 88 -11.52 -10.12 7.81
C SER A 88 -10.56 -9.70 6.71
N GLY A 89 -10.98 -9.80 5.46
CA GLY A 89 -10.22 -9.35 4.29
C GLY A 89 -10.92 -8.19 3.61
N TYR A 90 -11.20 -8.32 2.30
CA TYR A 90 -12.06 -7.39 1.59
C TYR A 90 -13.45 -7.35 2.24
N ARG A 91 -14.03 -6.15 2.30
CA ARG A 91 -15.42 -5.94 2.71
C ARG A 91 -16.16 -5.25 1.58
N SER A 92 -17.19 -5.90 1.06
CA SER A 92 -18.04 -5.23 0.09
C SER A 92 -18.74 -4.01 0.70
N PRO A 93 -19.20 -3.04 -0.11
CA PRO A 93 -19.93 -1.89 0.41
C PRO A 93 -21.12 -2.27 1.31
N ASP A 94 -21.93 -3.25 0.89
CA ASP A 94 -23.12 -3.65 1.64
C ASP A 94 -22.76 -4.36 2.94
N TYR A 95 -21.76 -5.25 2.92
CA TYR A 95 -21.28 -5.91 4.13
C TYR A 95 -20.68 -4.90 5.12
N ASN A 96 -19.87 -3.96 4.62
CA ASN A 96 -19.26 -2.92 5.45
C ASN A 96 -20.31 -1.99 6.07
N GLN A 97 -21.36 -1.62 5.33
CA GLN A 97 -22.51 -0.88 5.87
C GLN A 97 -23.29 -1.70 6.89
N GLY A 98 -23.49 -3.00 6.65
CA GLY A 98 -24.13 -3.92 7.60
C GLY A 98 -23.40 -3.97 8.94
N LEU A 99 -22.07 -4.06 8.93
CA LEU A 99 -21.25 -3.99 10.16
C LEU A 99 -21.44 -2.68 10.92
N LYS A 100 -21.48 -1.55 10.20
CA LYS A 100 -21.73 -0.23 10.80
C LYS A 100 -23.13 -0.18 11.45
N ALA A 101 -24.15 -0.71 10.77
CA ALA A 101 -25.52 -0.80 11.30
C ALA A 101 -25.60 -1.67 12.57
N GLN A 102 -24.75 -2.68 12.69
CA GLN A 102 -24.60 -3.53 13.89
C GLN A 102 -23.78 -2.87 15.01
N GLY A 103 -23.39 -1.59 14.86
CA GLY A 103 -22.61 -0.86 15.86
C GLY A 103 -21.13 -1.26 15.94
N LYS A 104 -20.59 -1.94 14.92
CA LYS A 104 -19.15 -2.22 14.84
C LYS A 104 -18.40 -0.94 14.47
N ALA A 105 -17.19 -0.80 15.03
CA ALA A 105 -16.30 0.32 14.70
C ALA A 105 -15.78 0.17 13.27
N VAL A 106 -16.45 0.84 12.32
CA VAL A 106 -16.11 0.85 10.89
C VAL A 106 -15.89 2.29 10.43
N ALA A 107 -14.68 2.60 9.95
CA ALA A 107 -14.35 3.92 9.43
C ALA A 107 -15.05 4.17 8.07
N GLY A 108 -15.45 5.43 7.82
CA GLY A 108 -16.09 5.82 6.55
C GLY A 108 -15.23 5.59 5.30
N GLY A 109 -13.91 5.75 5.43
CA GLY A 109 -12.91 5.43 4.39
C GLY A 109 -12.10 4.18 4.74
N SER A 110 -12.79 3.07 5.04
CA SER A 110 -12.17 1.82 5.45
C SER A 110 -11.34 1.21 4.32
N LEU A 111 -10.10 0.83 4.60
CA LEU A 111 -9.22 0.21 3.59
C LEU A 111 -9.59 -1.24 3.26
N HIS A 112 -10.45 -1.86 4.07
CA HIS A 112 -11.03 -3.16 3.73
C HIS A 112 -11.92 -3.09 2.49
N THR A 113 -12.59 -1.95 2.22
CA THR A 113 -13.49 -1.83 1.06
C THR A 113 -12.75 -1.62 -0.26
N GLU A 114 -11.42 -1.52 -0.21
CA GLU A 114 -10.56 -1.29 -1.37
C GLU A 114 -9.53 -2.43 -1.56
N GLY A 115 -9.65 -3.55 -0.83
CA GLY A 115 -8.69 -4.66 -0.92
C GLY A 115 -7.31 -4.34 -0.35
N LEU A 116 -7.24 -3.38 0.58
CA LEU A 116 -6.01 -2.80 1.11
C LEU A 116 -5.74 -3.13 2.58
N ALA A 117 -6.58 -3.93 3.22
CA ALA A 117 -6.45 -4.28 4.63
C ALA A 117 -6.88 -5.71 4.94
N THR A 118 -6.31 -6.26 6.00
CA THR A 118 -6.69 -7.54 6.61
C THR A 118 -6.65 -7.47 8.14
N ASP A 119 -7.59 -8.14 8.78
CA ASP A 119 -7.56 -8.43 10.21
C ASP A 119 -7.11 -9.88 10.39
N LEU A 120 -6.05 -10.09 11.17
CA LEU A 120 -5.39 -11.39 11.33
C LEU A 120 -5.38 -11.83 12.79
N ALA A 121 -5.79 -13.07 13.05
CA ALA A 121 -5.72 -13.65 14.38
C ALA A 121 -4.29 -14.08 14.71
N PHE A 122 -3.83 -13.74 15.92
CA PHE A 122 -2.57 -14.21 16.48
C PHE A 122 -2.73 -14.57 17.95
N PRO A 123 -1.86 -15.43 18.52
CA PRO A 123 -1.79 -15.61 19.95
C PRO A 123 -1.61 -14.27 20.66
N ARG A 124 -2.38 -14.03 21.73
CA ARG A 124 -2.35 -12.74 22.47
C ARG A 124 -0.96 -12.36 22.97
N THR A 125 -0.15 -13.38 23.30
CA THR A 125 1.24 -13.23 23.73
C THR A 125 2.18 -12.76 22.62
N GLU A 126 1.84 -12.96 21.35
CA GLU A 126 2.64 -12.55 20.20
C GLU A 126 2.25 -11.18 19.65
N LEU A 127 0.99 -10.76 19.82
CA LEU A 127 0.46 -9.54 19.24
C LEU A 127 1.31 -8.27 19.54
N PRO A 128 1.76 -7.98 20.78
CA PRO A 128 2.55 -6.78 21.05
C PRO A 128 3.85 -6.76 20.24
N ARG A 129 4.54 -7.90 20.18
CA ARG A 129 5.79 -8.06 19.43
C ARG A 129 5.55 -7.83 17.94
N LEU A 130 4.52 -8.46 17.37
CA LEU A 130 4.22 -8.35 15.94
C LEU A 130 3.76 -6.93 15.57
N TRP A 131 2.93 -6.29 16.39
CA TRP A 131 2.52 -4.91 16.17
C TRP A 131 3.71 -3.95 16.17
N HIS A 132 4.65 -4.08 17.11
CA HIS A 132 5.89 -3.31 17.10
C HIS A 132 6.73 -3.57 15.85
N ARG A 133 6.86 -4.83 15.42
CA ARG A 133 7.59 -5.18 14.18
C ARG A 133 6.98 -4.54 12.94
N VAL A 134 5.65 -4.54 12.82
CA VAL A 134 4.95 -3.87 11.71
C VAL A 134 5.13 -2.34 11.82
N ARG A 135 5.08 -1.79 13.03
CA ARG A 135 5.34 -0.36 13.27
C ARG A 135 6.72 0.07 12.81
N ASP A 136 7.74 -0.72 13.08
CA ASP A 136 9.12 -0.40 12.72
C ASP A 136 9.38 -0.42 11.20
N LEU A 137 8.43 -0.94 10.39
CA LEU A 137 8.49 -0.85 8.92
C LEU A 137 8.20 0.57 8.40
N ASP A 138 7.41 1.35 9.14
CA ASP A 138 7.00 2.72 8.78
C ASP A 138 6.46 2.87 7.33
N CYS A 139 5.72 1.87 6.85
CA CYS A 139 5.21 1.82 5.48
C CYS A 139 3.72 1.46 5.35
N CYS A 140 3.05 1.19 6.48
CA CYS A 140 1.74 0.57 6.54
C CYS A 140 0.95 1.05 7.77
N GLY A 141 -0.36 0.81 7.76
CA GLY A 141 -1.19 0.99 8.95
C GLY A 141 -1.24 -0.30 9.78
N ALA A 142 -1.18 -0.19 11.10
CA ALA A 142 -1.39 -1.32 11.99
C ALA A 142 -2.20 -0.98 13.25
N GLY A 143 -3.28 -1.72 13.45
CA GLY A 143 -4.16 -1.60 14.62
C GLY A 143 -4.01 -2.79 15.56
N TYR A 144 -3.72 -2.54 16.83
CA TYR A 144 -3.60 -3.55 17.87
C TYR A 144 -4.92 -3.74 18.63
N TYR A 145 -5.51 -4.94 18.50
CA TYR A 145 -6.77 -5.31 19.16
C TYR A 145 -6.53 -6.43 20.17
N ALA A 146 -5.95 -6.05 21.30
CA ALA A 146 -5.52 -6.94 22.37
C ALA A 146 -6.65 -7.84 22.90
N LYS A 147 -7.84 -7.26 23.09
CA LYS A 147 -9.01 -7.92 23.69
C LYS A 147 -9.68 -8.87 22.71
N GLU A 148 -9.75 -8.51 21.45
CA GLU A 148 -10.35 -9.30 20.38
C GLU A 148 -9.38 -10.36 19.83
N GLY A 149 -8.06 -10.18 20.06
CA GLY A 149 -7.04 -11.17 19.71
C GLY A 149 -6.58 -11.09 18.26
N PHE A 150 -6.58 -9.88 17.67
CA PHE A 150 -6.16 -9.71 16.28
C PHE A 150 -5.28 -8.47 16.05
N LEU A 151 -4.57 -8.52 14.93
CA LEU A 151 -3.76 -7.43 14.39
C LEU A 151 -4.40 -6.99 13.07
N HIS A 152 -4.81 -5.73 13.00
CA HIS A 152 -5.17 -5.09 11.74
C HIS A 152 -3.89 -4.68 11.03
N VAL A 153 -3.79 -4.98 9.73
CA VAL A 153 -2.70 -4.56 8.86
C VAL A 153 -3.27 -4.03 7.56
N ASP A 154 -2.80 -2.88 7.13
CA ASP A 154 -3.20 -2.29 5.86
C ASP A 154 -2.05 -1.56 5.17
N VAL A 155 -2.22 -1.25 3.90
CA VAL A 155 -1.21 -0.62 3.05
C VAL A 155 -1.56 0.83 2.69
N GLY A 156 -2.20 1.55 3.61
CA GLY A 156 -2.36 3.01 3.56
C GLY A 156 -1.16 3.77 4.10
N ARG A 157 -1.33 5.06 4.40
CA ARG A 157 -0.28 5.87 5.06
C ARG A 157 0.14 5.24 6.40
N PRO A 158 1.41 5.41 6.84
CA PRO A 158 1.84 4.95 8.16
C PRO A 158 0.95 5.50 9.27
N ARG A 159 0.36 4.60 10.05
CA ARG A 159 -0.44 4.92 11.23
C ARG A 159 -0.53 3.72 12.15
N PHE A 160 -0.44 3.96 13.44
CA PHE A 160 -0.42 2.92 14.45
C PHE A 160 -1.37 3.30 15.55
N TRP A 161 -2.27 2.38 15.90
CA TRP A 161 -3.29 2.63 16.91
C TRP A 161 -3.58 1.36 17.69
N GLU A 162 -4.24 1.54 18.82
CA GLU A 162 -4.84 0.50 19.63
C GLU A 162 -6.36 0.65 19.54
N ALA A 163 -7.12 -0.36 19.98
CA ALA A 163 -8.58 -0.29 20.00
C ALA A 163 -9.09 1.03 20.66
N THR A 164 -8.48 1.43 21.77
CA THR A 164 -8.81 2.64 22.55
C THR A 164 -8.36 3.95 21.90
N THR A 165 -7.40 3.93 20.97
CA THR A 165 -6.87 5.12 20.27
C THR A 165 -7.26 5.17 18.80
N SER A 166 -8.14 4.26 18.36
CA SER A 166 -8.57 4.13 16.97
C SER A 166 -9.34 5.34 16.44
N ARG A 167 -10.08 6.05 17.31
CA ARG A 167 -10.87 7.28 16.99
C ARG A 167 -11.80 7.08 15.78
N VAL A 168 -12.36 5.89 15.64
CA VAL A 168 -13.24 5.54 14.51
C VAL A 168 -14.58 6.28 14.61
N ASP A 169 -15.06 6.51 15.82
CA ASP A 169 -16.25 7.29 16.17
C ASP A 169 -16.17 8.76 15.73
N GLU A 170 -14.96 9.33 15.70
CA GLU A 170 -14.73 10.70 15.23
C GLU A 170 -14.84 10.84 13.69
N ASN A 171 -15.01 9.72 12.95
CA ASN A 171 -15.17 9.69 11.50
C ASN A 171 -14.15 10.56 10.76
N LEU A 172 -12.88 10.41 11.13
CA LEU A 172 -11.79 11.28 10.68
C LEU A 172 -11.57 11.25 9.16
N SER A 173 -12.08 10.24 8.45
CA SER A 173 -12.01 10.16 6.98
C SER A 173 -13.11 10.95 6.26
N ALA A 174 -14.16 11.42 6.95
CA ALA A 174 -15.29 12.10 6.31
C ALA A 174 -14.86 13.31 5.47
N GLY A 175 -15.58 13.60 4.39
CA GLY A 175 -15.27 14.74 3.53
C GLY A 175 -13.88 14.67 2.90
N ASN A 176 -13.33 13.48 2.66
CA ASN A 176 -12.01 13.25 2.07
C ASN A 176 -10.81 13.68 2.96
N ALA A 177 -11.00 13.98 4.24
CA ALA A 177 -9.92 14.45 5.12
C ALA A 177 -8.74 13.48 5.28
N ARG A 178 -8.94 12.19 4.99
CA ARG A 178 -7.90 11.16 5.01
C ARG A 178 -7.65 10.52 3.65
N MET A 179 -8.11 11.13 2.56
CA MET A 179 -7.76 10.65 1.24
C MET A 179 -6.24 10.66 1.05
N PHE A 180 -5.74 9.71 0.27
CA PHE A 180 -4.31 9.60 -0.02
C PHE A 180 -4.12 8.98 -1.40
N ALA A 181 -2.91 9.12 -1.93
CA ALA A 181 -2.52 8.46 -3.18
C ALA A 181 -1.59 7.29 -2.86
N ARG A 182 -1.41 6.37 -3.80
CA ARG A 182 -0.35 5.36 -3.76
C ARG A 182 0.16 5.07 -5.14
N THR A 183 1.45 4.81 -5.23
CA THR A 183 2.03 4.17 -6.41
C THR A 183 1.85 2.66 -6.31
N GLU A 184 1.68 1.98 -7.45
CA GLU A 184 1.55 0.52 -7.48
C GLU A 184 2.74 -0.18 -6.83
N PHE A 185 3.96 0.33 -7.07
CA PHE A 185 5.23 -0.20 -6.57
C PHE A 185 6.03 0.87 -5.80
N ASP A 186 7.05 0.47 -5.05
CA ASP A 186 7.93 1.44 -4.35
C ASP A 186 9.18 1.77 -5.18
N ARG A 187 9.61 0.87 -6.04
CA ARG A 187 10.81 1.06 -6.87
C ARG A 187 10.40 1.25 -8.33
N TYR A 188 11.17 1.93 -9.15
CA TYR A 188 10.86 2.12 -10.57
C TYR A 188 12.16 2.27 -11.37
N ALA A 189 12.15 1.85 -12.63
CA ALA A 189 13.22 2.21 -13.56
C ALA A 189 13.05 3.68 -14.01
N ALA A 190 14.15 4.36 -14.33
CA ALA A 190 14.10 5.69 -14.91
C ALA A 190 13.27 5.66 -16.21
N GLY A 191 12.30 6.58 -16.32
CA GLY A 191 11.36 6.62 -17.44
C GLY A 191 10.20 5.61 -17.37
N GLU A 192 10.20 4.65 -16.43
CA GLU A 192 9.03 3.82 -16.15
C GLU A 192 7.89 4.72 -15.67
N GLY A 193 6.69 4.51 -16.21
CA GLY A 193 5.52 5.25 -15.74
C GLY A 193 4.95 4.61 -14.49
N MET A 194 4.74 5.44 -13.48
CA MET A 194 4.20 5.08 -12.18
C MET A 194 2.68 5.16 -12.25
N ALA A 195 2.02 4.01 -12.12
CA ALA A 195 0.58 3.98 -11.86
C ALA A 195 0.33 4.50 -10.44
N VAL A 196 -0.52 5.53 -10.33
CA VAL A 196 -0.89 6.19 -9.09
C VAL A 196 -2.40 6.06 -8.89
N THR A 197 -2.83 5.59 -7.73
CA THR A 197 -4.25 5.39 -7.41
C THR A 197 -4.65 6.22 -6.20
N LEU A 198 -5.82 6.86 -6.27
CA LEU A 198 -6.41 7.60 -5.14
C LEU A 198 -7.32 6.69 -4.31
N HIS A 199 -7.23 6.85 -3.00
CA HIS A 199 -7.87 5.99 -2.02
C HIS A 199 -8.57 6.80 -0.92
N ALA A 200 -9.50 6.15 -0.21
CA ALA A 200 -10.31 6.74 0.85
C ALA A 200 -11.06 8.03 0.43
N ILE A 201 -11.56 8.07 -0.82
CA ILE A 201 -12.47 9.12 -1.28
C ILE A 201 -13.86 8.80 -0.76
N THR A 202 -14.39 9.69 0.07
CA THR A 202 -15.72 9.58 0.68
C THR A 202 -16.75 10.50 0.04
N VAL A 203 -16.29 11.56 -0.65
CA VAL A 203 -17.13 12.58 -1.29
C VAL A 203 -16.59 12.89 -2.69
N PRO A 204 -17.08 12.18 -3.72
CA PRO A 204 -16.74 12.48 -5.10
C PRO A 204 -17.60 13.64 -5.66
N PRO A 205 -17.18 14.27 -6.78
CA PRO A 205 -15.88 14.07 -7.41
C PRO A 205 -14.75 14.81 -6.68
N VAL A 206 -13.51 14.38 -6.92
CA VAL A 206 -12.28 15.11 -6.54
C VAL A 206 -11.58 15.58 -7.81
N LEU A 207 -11.24 16.87 -7.89
CA LEU A 207 -10.52 17.43 -9.04
C LEU A 207 -9.01 17.35 -8.81
N ILE A 208 -8.28 16.72 -9.71
CA ILE A 208 -6.82 16.51 -9.62
C ILE A 208 -6.10 17.28 -10.73
N ARG A 209 -5.10 18.07 -10.36
CA ARG A 209 -4.27 18.80 -11.31
C ARG A 209 -3.51 17.82 -12.21
N ARG A 210 -3.35 18.18 -13.49
CA ARG A 210 -2.62 17.38 -14.50
C ARG A 210 -1.09 17.43 -14.35
N GLU A 211 -0.60 17.83 -13.18
CA GLU A 211 0.80 17.97 -12.83
C GLU A 211 0.99 17.47 -11.39
N ALA A 212 2.05 16.70 -11.20
CA ALA A 212 2.52 16.20 -9.91
C ALA A 212 3.91 16.76 -9.61
N LYS A 213 4.26 16.86 -8.33
CA LYS A 213 5.64 17.13 -7.91
C LYS A 213 6.30 15.84 -7.44
N VAL A 214 7.50 15.55 -7.95
CA VAL A 214 8.32 14.42 -7.51
C VAL A 214 9.73 14.92 -7.26
N ALA A 215 10.20 14.81 -6.01
CA ALA A 215 11.50 15.36 -5.58
C ALA A 215 11.71 16.85 -5.97
N GLY A 216 10.63 17.65 -5.99
CA GLY A 216 10.64 19.06 -6.37
C GLY A 216 10.50 19.34 -7.87
N GLU A 217 10.60 18.33 -8.73
CA GLU A 217 10.40 18.46 -10.17
C GLU A 217 8.90 18.29 -10.53
N ALA A 218 8.42 19.12 -11.46
CA ALA A 218 7.08 19.01 -12.00
C ALA A 218 7.02 17.94 -13.10
N LEU A 219 6.15 16.95 -12.93
CA LEU A 219 5.91 15.87 -13.89
C LEU A 219 4.46 15.86 -14.33
N ARG A 220 4.24 15.53 -15.60
CA ARG A 220 2.89 15.41 -16.17
C ARG A 220 2.15 14.24 -15.53
N VAL A 221 0.88 14.47 -15.20
CA VAL A 221 -0.08 13.43 -14.84
C VAL A 221 -0.94 13.12 -16.06
N GLU A 222 -1.06 11.86 -16.38
CA GLU A 222 -1.88 11.34 -17.48
C GLU A 222 -3.00 10.47 -16.88
N ALA A 223 -4.21 10.57 -17.40
CA ALA A 223 -5.34 9.75 -16.96
C ALA A 223 -6.40 9.65 -18.06
N GLU A 224 -7.12 8.54 -18.08
CA GLU A 224 -8.33 8.34 -18.90
C GLU A 224 -9.57 8.69 -18.07
N LEU A 225 -9.68 9.97 -17.70
CA LEU A 225 -10.76 10.51 -16.85
C LEU A 225 -11.37 11.76 -17.48
N PRO A 226 -12.64 12.09 -17.16
CA PRO A 226 -13.23 13.36 -17.60
C PRO A 226 -12.37 14.55 -17.15
N GLU A 227 -12.25 15.54 -18.03
CA GLU A 227 -11.53 16.78 -17.73
C GLU A 227 -12.51 17.91 -17.43
N LYS A 228 -12.19 18.69 -16.41
CA LYS A 228 -12.94 19.90 -16.02
C LYS A 228 -11.95 20.97 -15.59
N ASP A 229 -12.01 22.13 -16.24
CA ASP A 229 -11.20 23.30 -15.91
C ASP A 229 -9.68 23.01 -15.81
N GLY A 230 -9.18 22.14 -16.69
CA GLY A 230 -7.76 21.75 -16.71
C GLY A 230 -7.35 20.72 -15.64
N CYS A 231 -8.32 20.09 -14.98
CA CYS A 231 -8.13 19.05 -13.96
C CYS A 231 -8.87 17.77 -14.34
N TYR A 232 -8.40 16.63 -13.83
CA TYR A 232 -9.09 15.35 -13.95
C TYR A 232 -10.17 15.22 -12.88
N GLU A 233 -11.38 14.83 -13.29
CA GLU A 233 -12.50 14.58 -12.40
C GLU A 233 -12.50 13.11 -11.93
N VAL A 234 -12.15 12.90 -10.66
CA VAL A 234 -12.08 11.57 -10.04
C VAL A 234 -13.41 11.27 -9.36
N GLY A 235 -14.16 10.32 -9.94
CA GLY A 235 -15.49 9.93 -9.45
C GLY A 235 -15.52 9.05 -8.20
N GLY A 236 -14.37 8.58 -7.70
CA GLY A 236 -14.30 7.74 -6.50
C GLY A 236 -12.92 7.12 -6.29
N SER A 237 -12.79 6.36 -5.19
CA SER A 237 -11.59 5.56 -4.91
C SER A 237 -11.30 4.58 -6.05
N GLY A 238 -10.02 4.28 -6.27
CA GLY A 238 -9.57 3.35 -7.30
C GLY A 238 -9.28 3.99 -8.66
N ALA A 239 -9.47 5.30 -8.82
CA ALA A 239 -9.11 5.99 -10.06
C ALA A 239 -7.60 5.95 -10.32
N HIS A 240 -7.23 5.58 -11.55
CA HIS A 240 -5.86 5.42 -11.99
C HIS A 240 -5.35 6.66 -12.71
N LEU A 241 -4.20 7.14 -12.26
CA LEU A 241 -3.40 8.18 -12.86
C LEU A 241 -2.04 7.58 -13.22
N ARG A 242 -1.32 8.21 -14.15
CA ARG A 242 0.03 7.83 -14.54
C ARG A 242 0.95 9.02 -14.44
N VAL A 243 2.09 8.84 -13.76
CA VAL A 243 3.15 9.83 -13.66
C VAL A 243 4.43 9.22 -14.24
N ALA A 244 5.02 9.86 -15.23
CA ALA A 244 6.22 9.36 -15.91
C ALA A 244 7.28 10.46 -16.06
N GLY A 245 8.48 10.06 -16.48
CA GLY A 245 9.58 11.00 -16.71
C GLY A 245 10.36 11.39 -15.45
N ALA A 246 10.14 10.69 -14.34
CA ALA A 246 10.94 10.89 -13.13
C ALA A 246 12.41 10.54 -13.38
N ARG A 247 13.30 11.45 -12.99
CA ARG A 247 14.75 11.21 -12.94
C ARG A 247 15.10 10.26 -11.81
N PRO A 248 16.34 9.72 -11.75
CA PRO A 248 16.75 8.89 -10.64
C PRO A 248 16.57 9.59 -9.29
N ILE A 249 15.88 8.93 -8.36
CA ILE A 249 15.49 9.45 -7.05
C ILE A 249 15.84 8.40 -6.00
N ARG A 250 16.52 8.82 -4.93
CA ARG A 250 16.84 7.93 -3.81
C ARG A 250 15.66 7.67 -2.88
N ARG A 251 14.80 8.67 -2.66
CA ARG A 251 13.56 8.54 -1.89
C ARG A 251 12.74 9.82 -2.02
N ALA A 252 11.52 9.74 -2.53
CA ALA A 252 10.57 10.86 -2.54
C ALA A 252 9.13 10.33 -2.66
N ALA A 253 8.13 11.12 -2.32
CA ALA A 253 6.74 10.82 -2.69
C ALA A 253 6.37 11.51 -4.02
N VAL A 254 5.36 10.98 -4.70
CA VAL A 254 4.61 11.72 -5.71
C VAL A 254 3.57 12.57 -4.98
N VAL A 255 3.60 13.87 -5.21
CA VAL A 255 2.65 14.83 -4.62
C VAL A 255 1.70 15.29 -5.71
N LEU A 256 0.43 14.94 -5.60
CA LEU A 256 -0.64 15.42 -6.47
C LEU A 256 -1.30 16.64 -5.83
N SER A 257 -1.64 17.65 -6.63
CA SER A 257 -2.43 18.80 -6.17
C SER A 257 -3.89 18.64 -6.53
N THR A 258 -4.78 19.06 -5.64
CA THR A 258 -6.22 19.13 -5.88
C THR A 258 -6.62 20.52 -6.36
N CYS A 259 -7.59 20.58 -7.28
CA CYS A 259 -8.10 21.82 -7.84
C CYS A 259 -9.31 22.35 -7.06
N GLU A 260 -9.57 23.65 -7.18
CA GLU A 260 -10.81 24.25 -6.71
C GLU A 260 -11.95 24.04 -7.73
N PRO A 261 -13.21 23.98 -7.29
CA PRO A 261 -13.64 23.93 -5.90
C PRO A 261 -13.35 22.55 -5.27
N ARG A 262 -12.80 22.54 -4.06
CA ARG A 262 -12.55 21.29 -3.30
C ARG A 262 -13.81 20.79 -2.60
N SER A 263 -14.13 19.51 -2.78
CA SER A 263 -15.24 18.84 -2.09
C SER A 263 -14.93 18.70 -0.59
N GLU A 264 -15.72 19.36 0.26
CA GLU A 264 -15.61 19.30 1.73
C GLU A 264 -14.19 19.52 2.28
N ARG A 265 -13.60 18.51 2.95
CA ARG A 265 -12.29 18.55 3.61
C ARG A 265 -11.18 17.97 2.72
N THR A 266 -11.38 17.98 1.40
CA THR A 266 -10.37 17.54 0.43
C THR A 266 -9.08 18.36 0.63
N PRO A 267 -7.93 17.71 0.88
CA PRO A 267 -6.67 18.42 1.11
C PRO A 267 -6.18 19.07 -0.18
N GLU A 268 -5.41 20.15 -0.06
CA GLU A 268 -4.76 20.82 -1.20
C GLU A 268 -3.79 19.90 -1.95
N THR A 269 -3.14 19.00 -1.23
CA THR A 269 -2.22 18.01 -1.79
C THR A 269 -2.46 16.63 -1.19
N VAL A 270 -2.22 15.60 -2.00
CA VAL A 270 -2.18 14.20 -1.56
C VAL A 270 -0.85 13.58 -1.97
N GLU A 271 -0.25 12.84 -1.03
CA GLU A 271 1.05 12.21 -1.21
C GLU A 271 0.90 10.70 -1.38
N THR A 272 1.80 10.11 -2.16
CA THR A 272 1.96 8.66 -2.25
C THR A 272 2.83 8.09 -1.13
N ASN A 273 2.91 6.77 -1.04
CA ASN A 273 4.05 6.10 -0.43
C ASN A 273 5.37 6.60 -1.06
N PRO A 274 6.49 6.60 -0.31
CA PRO A 274 7.79 6.93 -0.88
C PRO A 274 8.18 5.97 -1.99
N ILE A 275 8.92 6.47 -2.97
CA ILE A 275 9.43 5.75 -4.11
C ILE A 275 10.93 5.95 -4.32
N GLU A 276 11.54 4.97 -4.99
CA GLU A 276 12.90 4.97 -5.53
C GLU A 276 12.85 4.86 -7.05
N VAL A 277 13.64 5.66 -7.76
CA VAL A 277 13.79 5.58 -9.22
C VAL A 277 15.26 5.34 -9.54
N TYR A 278 15.58 4.28 -10.26
CA TYR A 278 16.96 3.93 -10.62
C TYR A 278 17.32 4.38 -12.03
N GLY A 279 18.53 4.91 -12.18
CA GLY A 279 19.13 5.08 -13.51
C GLY A 279 19.32 3.74 -14.21
N THR A 280 19.17 3.74 -15.54
CA THR A 280 19.44 2.58 -16.38
C THR A 280 20.92 2.23 -16.46
N ASP A 281 21.81 3.17 -16.14
CA ASP A 281 23.26 2.97 -16.06
C ASP A 281 23.74 2.84 -14.61
N THR A 282 24.11 1.63 -14.20
CA THR A 282 25.08 1.44 -13.12
C THR A 282 26.47 1.24 -13.71
N ALA A 283 26.95 2.25 -14.44
CA ALA A 283 28.38 2.51 -14.59
C ALA A 283 28.79 3.55 -13.53
N LEU A 284 28.74 3.16 -12.26
CA LEU A 284 29.51 3.84 -11.23
C LEU A 284 30.67 2.91 -10.91
N GLU A 285 31.72 3.13 -11.68
CA GLU A 285 33.11 2.91 -11.35
C GLU A 285 33.29 2.79 -9.83
N GLY A 286 33.64 1.59 -9.39
CA GLY A 286 34.50 1.47 -8.23
C GLY A 286 35.77 2.22 -8.55
N ARG A 287 35.83 3.50 -8.20
CA ARG A 287 37.10 4.15 -7.89
C ARG A 287 37.69 3.37 -6.74
N GLU A 288 38.45 2.34 -7.09
CA GLU A 288 39.45 1.75 -6.24
C GLU A 288 40.17 2.91 -5.56
N ARG A 289 40.09 2.94 -4.24
CA ARG A 289 41.00 3.74 -3.44
C ARG A 289 42.37 3.16 -3.69
N THR A 290 43.10 3.73 -4.64
CA THR A 290 44.54 3.55 -4.73
C THR A 290 45.11 4.03 -3.39
N PRO A 291 45.82 3.20 -2.62
CA PRO A 291 46.54 3.70 -1.49
C PRO A 291 47.66 4.60 -2.02
N SER A 292 47.60 5.88 -1.66
CA SER A 292 48.68 6.84 -1.87
C SER A 292 49.97 6.25 -1.27
N ARG A 293 50.89 5.90 -2.15
CA ARG A 293 52.25 5.51 -1.83
C ARG A 293 52.98 6.78 -1.38
N ALA A 294 53.00 7.05 -0.08
CA ALA A 294 53.86 8.08 0.49
C ALA A 294 55.32 7.62 0.39
N ALA A 295 55.98 8.02 -0.68
CA ALA A 295 57.43 8.14 -0.71
C ALA A 295 57.80 9.50 -0.10
N ARG A 296 58.56 9.49 1.00
CA ARG A 296 59.54 10.53 1.32
C ARG A 296 60.56 9.97 2.32
N THR A 297 61.68 9.60 1.75
CA THR A 297 63.01 9.63 2.37
C THR A 297 63.30 11.01 2.95
N ARG A 298 63.76 11.04 4.20
CA ARG A 298 65.06 11.59 4.63
C ARG A 298 65.44 10.93 5.94
#